data_AF-A0A2V6GUA3-F1
#
_entry.id   AF-A0A2V6GUA3-F1
#
_cell.length_a   1.000
_cell.length_b   1.000
_cell.length_c   1.000
_cell.angle_alpha   90.00
_cell.angle_beta   90.00
_cell.angle_gamma   90.00
#
_symmetry.space_group_name_H-M   'P 1'
#
loop_
_entity.id
_entity.type
_entity.pdbx_description
1 polymer ?
#
loop_
_entity_poly.entity_id
_entity_poly.type
_entity_poly.pdbx_seq_one_letter_code
_entity_poly.pdbx_strand_id
1 'polypeptide(L)'
;MKSESGISYDNAAVASCPKHLLQFAVDQRYDDYTSVDHAVWRFIMRQNIFFLKEYAHKVYFQGLLNTGISFERIPRIQEMNDILAKIGWGAVAVDGFIPPAAFM
;
A
#
# COMPACT_ATOMS: atom_id res chain seq x y z
N MET A 1 -17.01 8.42 -19.44
CA MET A 1 -15.60 8.58 -19.04
C MET A 1 -15.20 7.27 -18.39
N LYS A 2 -14.32 6.48 -19.01
CA LYS A 2 -13.93 5.18 -18.45
C LYS A 2 -13.19 5.48 -17.14
N SER A 3 -13.72 4.99 -16.02
CA SER A 3 -12.94 4.93 -14.79
C SER A 3 -11.76 4.00 -15.07
N GLU A 4 -10.58 4.58 -15.28
CA GLU A 4 -9.34 3.81 -15.20
C GLU A 4 -9.32 3.25 -13.78
N SER A 5 -9.53 1.94 -13.67
CA SER A 5 -9.45 1.26 -12.37
C SER A 5 -8.09 1.57 -11.78
N GLY A 6 -8.05 2.12 -10.57
CA GLY A 6 -6.88 2.34 -9.72
C GLY A 6 -6.20 1.03 -9.26
N ILE A 7 -6.62 -0.11 -9.81
CA ILE A 7 -5.93 -1.38 -9.77
C ILE A 7 -4.78 -1.34 -10.77
N SER A 8 -3.56 -1.47 -10.28
CA SER A 8 -2.33 -1.46 -11.08
C SER A 8 -2.14 -2.77 -11.84
N TYR A 9 -2.82 -2.94 -12.98
CA TYR A 9 -2.65 -4.14 -13.83
C TYR A 9 -1.26 -4.24 -14.48
N ASP A 10 -0.48 -3.17 -14.47
CA ASP A 10 0.92 -3.19 -14.93
C ASP A 10 1.85 -3.93 -13.96
N ASN A 11 1.43 -4.11 -12.70
CA ASN A 11 2.13 -4.97 -11.75
C ASN A 11 1.74 -6.44 -11.99
N ALA A 12 2.73 -7.29 -12.31
CA ALA A 12 2.50 -8.70 -12.62
C ALA A 12 1.81 -9.49 -11.50
N ALA A 13 2.10 -9.19 -10.22
CA ALA A 13 1.46 -9.84 -9.09
C ALA A 13 -0.02 -9.46 -9.00
N VAL A 14 -0.35 -8.18 -9.17
CA VAL A 14 -1.73 -7.69 -9.24
C VAL A 14 -2.47 -8.28 -10.44
N ALA A 15 -1.83 -8.33 -11.60
CA ALA A 15 -2.39 -8.94 -12.81
C ALA A 15 -2.68 -10.43 -12.67
N SER A 16 -1.86 -11.15 -11.88
CA SER A 16 -2.05 -12.57 -11.59
C SER A 16 -3.10 -12.85 -10.50
N CYS A 17 -3.60 -11.81 -9.81
CA CYS A 17 -4.59 -11.95 -8.75
C CYS A 17 -5.90 -12.59 -9.27
N PRO A 18 -6.40 -13.66 -8.64
CA PRO A 18 -7.66 -14.27 -9.04
C PRO A 18 -8.82 -13.26 -9.09
N LYS A 19 -9.60 -13.30 -10.18
CA LYS A 19 -10.71 -12.35 -10.41
C LYS A 19 -11.71 -12.28 -9.26
N HIS A 20 -11.96 -13.40 -8.58
CA HIS A 20 -12.87 -13.46 -7.44
C HIS A 20 -12.32 -12.77 -6.18
N LEU A 21 -11.02 -12.44 -6.12
CA LEU A 21 -10.46 -11.61 -5.05
C LEU A 21 -10.45 -10.12 -5.45
N LEU A 22 -10.26 -9.84 -6.74
CA LEU A 22 -10.31 -8.46 -7.26
C LEU A 22 -11.66 -7.78 -7.09
N GLN A 23 -12.75 -8.52 -6.83
CA GLN A 23 -14.04 -7.91 -6.48
C GLN A 23 -14.00 -7.10 -5.18
N PHE A 24 -13.02 -7.36 -4.30
CA PHE A 24 -12.81 -6.59 -3.07
C PHE A 24 -11.89 -5.38 -3.26
N ALA A 25 -11.22 -5.31 -4.41
CA ALA A 25 -10.32 -4.21 -4.70
C ALA A 25 -11.11 -2.96 -5.10
N VAL A 26 -10.67 -1.80 -4.60
CA VAL A 26 -11.22 -0.49 -4.93
C VAL A 26 -10.12 0.43 -5.41
N ASP A 27 -10.52 1.49 -6.11
CA ASP A 27 -9.58 2.50 -6.57
C ASP A 27 -9.14 3.38 -5.40
N GLN A 28 -7.83 3.59 -5.27
CA GLN A 28 -7.32 4.57 -4.30
C GLN A 28 -7.70 5.98 -4.77
N ARG A 29 -8.69 6.59 -4.14
CA ARG A 29 -9.06 7.99 -4.36
C ARG A 29 -8.06 8.94 -3.70
N TYR A 30 -6.83 8.94 -4.21
CA TYR A 30 -5.72 9.61 -3.54
C TYR A 30 -5.93 11.12 -3.37
N ASP A 31 -6.57 11.77 -4.34
CA ASP A 31 -6.79 13.21 -4.31
C ASP A 31 -7.86 13.64 -3.30
N ASP A 32 -8.56 12.68 -2.67
CA ASP A 32 -9.43 12.96 -1.52
C ASP A 32 -8.64 13.16 -0.23
N TYR A 33 -7.38 12.71 -0.15
CA TYR A 33 -6.56 12.91 1.04
C TYR A 33 -6.23 14.40 1.22
N THR A 34 -6.57 14.92 2.39
CA THR A 34 -6.31 16.30 2.75
C THR A 34 -4.87 16.49 3.24
N SER A 35 -4.45 17.75 3.35
CA SER A 35 -3.18 18.10 3.99
C SER A 35 -3.11 17.63 5.45
N VAL A 36 -4.26 17.55 6.14
CA VAL A 36 -4.37 17.02 7.50
C VAL A 36 -4.11 15.52 7.51
N ASP A 37 -4.70 14.75 6.60
CA ASP A 37 -4.49 13.30 6.51
C ASP A 37 -3.02 12.96 6.29
N HIS A 38 -2.36 13.69 5.38
CA HIS A 38 -0.92 13.56 5.17
C HIS A 38 -0.09 13.96 6.41
N ALA A 39 -0.52 14.96 7.19
CA ALA A 39 0.16 15.34 8.42
C ALA A 39 0.01 14.28 9.53
N VAL A 40 -1.18 13.68 9.65
CA VAL A 40 -1.44 12.56 10.57
C VAL A 40 -0.57 11.37 10.20
N TRP A 41 -0.50 11.03 8.91
CA TRP A 41 0.41 9.99 8.42
C TRP A 41 1.86 10.24 8.85
N ARG A 42 2.39 11.44 8.59
CA ARG A 42 3.74 11.83 9.01
C ARG A 42 3.97 11.65 10.49
N PHE A 43 3.01 12.11 11.30
CA PHE A 43 3.10 12.00 12.74
C PHE A 43 3.21 10.52 13.18
N ILE A 44 2.30 9.67 12.69
CA ILE A 44 2.29 8.23 13.00
C ILE A 44 3.59 7.57 12.54
N MET A 45 4.04 7.82 11.31
CA MET A 45 5.27 7.23 10.79
C MET A 45 6.50 7.63 11.59
N ARG A 46 6.60 8.88 12.05
CA ARG A 46 7.69 9.33 12.91
C ARG A 46 7.71 8.61 14.26
N GLN A 47 6.55 8.44 14.90
CA GLN A 47 6.44 7.68 16.15
C GLN A 47 6.82 6.21 15.94
N ASN A 48 6.28 5.59 14.89
CA ASN A 48 6.55 4.19 14.56
C ASN A 48 8.03 3.96 14.25
N ILE A 49 8.66 4.82 13.44
CA ILE A 49 10.09 4.68 13.11
C ILE A 49 10.95 4.85 14.35
N PHE A 50 10.65 5.84 15.20
CA PHE A 50 11.39 6.06 16.43
C PHE A 50 11.37 4.81 17.33
N PHE A 51 10.19 4.21 17.52
CA PHE A 51 10.03 3.02 18.34
C PHE A 51 10.60 1.76 17.68
N LEU A 52 10.18 1.45 16.45
CA LEU A 52 10.52 0.21 15.77
C LEU A 52 11.99 0.11 15.39
N LYS A 53 12.71 1.22 15.28
CA LYS A 53 14.17 1.19 15.08
C LYS A 53 14.89 0.45 16.22
N GLU A 54 14.40 0.57 17.45
CA GLU A 54 15.00 -0.06 18.63
C GLU A 54 14.43 -1.47 18.88
N TYR A 55 13.11 -1.63 18.72
CA TYR A 55 12.41 -2.84 19.17
C TYR A 55 12.06 -3.84 18.07
N ALA A 56 12.03 -3.42 16.79
CA ALA A 56 11.74 -4.35 15.71
C ALA A 56 13.00 -5.12 15.30
N HIS A 57 12.79 -6.34 14.78
CA HIS A 57 13.87 -7.09 14.18
C HIS A 57 14.50 -6.31 13.01
N LYS A 58 15.83 -6.37 12.85
CA LYS A 58 16.59 -5.56 11.86
C LYS A 58 16.04 -5.62 10.43
N VAL A 59 15.50 -6.78 10.05
CA VAL A 59 14.91 -7.01 8.72
C VAL A 59 13.66 -6.16 8.49
N TYR A 60 12.90 -5.82 9.54
CA TYR A 60 11.68 -5.02 9.41
C TYR A 60 11.96 -3.64 8.82
N PHE A 61 12.98 -2.94 9.34
CA PHE A 61 13.31 -1.60 8.86
C PHE A 61 13.85 -1.64 7.43
N GLN A 62 14.65 -2.65 7.09
CA GLN A 62 15.10 -2.87 5.71
C GLN A 62 13.91 -3.16 4.78
N GLY A 63 12.94 -3.97 5.25
CA GLY A 63 11.71 -4.26 4.53
C GLY A 63 10.89 -2.99 4.26
N LEU A 64 10.73 -2.13 5.27
CA LEU A 64 10.03 -0.85 5.13
C LEU A 64 10.65 0.04 4.04
N LEU A 65 11.97 0.09 3.94
CA LEU A 65 12.67 0.84 2.88
C LEU A 65 12.47 0.21 1.49
N ASN A 66 12.22 -1.10 1.43
CA ASN A 66 12.08 -1.85 0.19
C ASN A 66 10.64 -1.88 -0.36
N THR A 67 9.64 -1.32 0.34
CA THR A 67 8.21 -1.38 -0.06
C THR A 67 7.70 -0.11 -0.73
N GLY A 68 8.50 0.95 -0.79
CA GLY A 68 8.07 2.23 -1.37
C GLY A 68 7.14 3.05 -0.46
N ILE A 69 7.01 2.67 0.81
CA ILE A 69 6.21 3.42 1.78
C ILE A 69 6.88 4.77 2.06
N SER A 70 6.21 5.84 1.65
CA SER A 70 6.64 7.21 1.94
C SER A 70 6.47 7.55 3.43
N PHE A 71 7.45 8.23 4.02
CA PHE A 71 7.37 8.70 5.40
C PHE A 71 6.69 10.07 5.53
N GLU A 72 6.69 10.87 4.47
CA GLU A 72 6.27 12.28 4.52
C GLU A 72 4.83 12.53 4.01
N ARG A 73 4.21 11.52 3.40
CA ARG A 73 2.84 11.53 2.89
C ARG A 73 2.31 10.11 2.79
N ILE A 74 0.98 9.97 2.81
CA ILE A 74 0.30 8.71 2.47
C ILE A 74 0.81 8.31 1.07
N PRO A 75 1.28 7.07 0.86
CA PRO A 75 1.83 6.66 -0.43
C PRO A 75 0.72 6.47 -1.47
N ARG A 76 1.02 6.79 -2.74
CA ARG A 76 0.22 6.32 -3.88
C ARG A 76 0.51 4.83 -4.07
N ILE A 77 -0.51 4.00 -4.13
CA ILE A 77 -0.35 2.54 -4.31
C ILE A 77 0.38 2.23 -5.62
N GLN A 78 0.17 3.02 -6.66
CA GLN A 78 0.93 2.88 -7.90
C GLN A 78 2.44 3.06 -7.68
N GLU A 79 2.87 4.13 -6.98
CA GLU A 79 4.28 4.36 -6.64
C GLU A 79 4.86 3.19 -5.81
N MET A 80 4.07 2.62 -4.91
CA MET A 80 4.47 1.44 -4.15
C MET A 80 4.62 0.21 -5.06
N ASN A 81 3.67 -0.01 -5.98
CA ASN A 81 3.68 -1.15 -6.89
C ASN A 81 4.87 -1.14 -7.86
N ASP A 82 5.36 0.04 -8.26
CA ASP A 82 6.58 0.16 -9.07
C ASP A 82 7.82 -0.39 -8.33
N ILE A 83 7.82 -0.32 -6.99
CA ILE A 83 8.89 -0.84 -6.14
C ILE A 83 8.65 -2.30 -5.79
N LEU A 84 7.43 -2.65 -5.36
CA LEU A 84 7.05 -4.01 -4.98
C LEU A 84 7.18 -5.00 -6.15
N ALA A 85 6.94 -4.55 -7.39
CA ALA A 85 7.13 -5.38 -8.58
C ALA A 85 8.55 -5.98 -8.67
N LYS A 86 9.57 -5.25 -8.18
CA LYS A 86 10.98 -5.69 -8.21
C LYS A 86 11.24 -6.90 -7.31
N ILE A 87 10.36 -7.15 -6.34
CA ILE A 87 10.43 -8.29 -5.41
C ILE A 87 9.28 -9.28 -5.63
N GLY A 88 8.53 -9.14 -6.73
CA GLY A 88 7.42 -10.04 -7.08
C GLY A 88 6.15 -9.81 -6.27
N TRP A 89 6.00 -8.66 -5.62
CA TRP A 89 4.81 -8.30 -4.85
C TRP A 89 3.99 -7.20 -5.54
N GLY A 90 2.73 -7.10 -5.12
CA GLY A 90 1.82 -6.05 -5.52
C GLY A 90 0.80 -5.77 -4.42
N ALA A 91 0.24 -4.57 -4.44
CA ALA A 91 -0.76 -4.08 -3.50
C ALA A 91 -1.99 -3.56 -4.25
N VAL A 92 -3.16 -3.79 -3.67
CA VAL A 92 -4.46 -3.24 -4.10
C VAL A 92 -5.12 -2.56 -2.89
N ALA A 93 -5.85 -1.47 -3.12
CA ALA A 93 -6.68 -0.88 -2.08
C ALA A 93 -7.96 -1.72 -1.88
N VAL A 94 -8.45 -1.76 -0.65
CA VAL A 94 -9.73 -2.39 -0.27
C VAL A 94 -10.49 -1.42 0.63
N ASP A 95 -11.83 -1.45 0.62
CA ASP A 95 -12.68 -0.50 1.39
C ASP A 95 -12.80 -0.86 2.89
N GLY A 96 -11.77 -1.51 3.44
CA GLY A 96 -11.72 -1.94 4.84
C GLY A 96 -11.66 -3.46 4.99
N PHE A 97 -12.51 -4.01 5.87
CA PHE A 97 -12.46 -5.43 6.21
C PHE A 97 -12.97 -6.30 5.06
N ILE A 98 -12.15 -7.25 4.64
CA ILE A 98 -12.54 -8.30 3.69
C ILE A 98 -12.75 -9.64 4.43
N PRO A 99 -13.57 -10.56 3.91
CA PRO A 99 -13.76 -11.87 4.53
C PRO A 99 -12.42 -12.58 4.77
N PRO A 100 -12.17 -13.19 5.94
CA PRO A 100 -10.90 -13.86 6.22
C PRO A 100 -10.54 -14.95 5.19
N ALA A 101 -11.54 -15.63 4.65
CA ALA A 101 -11.37 -16.64 3.60
C ALA A 101 -10.88 -16.08 2.26
N ALA A 102 -11.01 -14.77 2.03
CA ALA A 102 -10.48 -14.08 0.85
C ALA A 102 -9.08 -13.49 1.09
N PHE A 103 -8.67 -13.32 2.36
CA PHE A 103 -7.35 -12.79 2.73
C PHE A 103 -6.26 -13.87 2.78
N MET A 104 -6.64 -15.12 3.05
CA MET A 104 -5.74 -16.28 3.12
C MET A 104 -5.60 -16.97 1.77
#